data_AF-A0A7R9W5F6-F1
#
_entry.id   AF-A0A7R9W5F6-F1
#
_cell.length_a   1.000
_cell.length_b   1.000
_cell.length_c   1.000
_cell.angle_alpha   90.00
_cell.angle_beta   90.00
_cell.angle_gamma   90.00
#
_symmetry.space_group_name_H-M   'P 1'
#
loop_
_entity.id
_entity.type
_entity.pdbx_description
1 polymer ?
#
loop_
_entity_poly.entity_id
_entity_poly.type
_entity_poly.pdbx_seq_one_letter_code
_entity_poly.pdbx_strand_id
1 'polypeptide(L)'
;VEELPGAPLCGCIEQMPVVTNAACTKVEATQMVYVTYTAATTSFSATVDITSISHSDCGDLSAYYDSLVAEGKATEREKALLDEHLVGSCDAAIGSFLESKGFQWTA
;
A
#
# COMPACT_ATOMS: atom_id res chain seq x y z
N VAL A 1 -3.54 15.36 17.65
CA VAL A 1 -3.25 15.75 16.26
C VAL A 1 -4.56 15.56 15.53
N GLU A 2 -5.17 16.63 15.03
CA GLU A 2 -6.39 16.52 14.23
C GLU A 2 -5.95 16.28 12.78
N GLU A 3 -6.32 15.12 12.25
CA GLU A 3 -6.11 14.75 10.85
C GLU A 3 -6.99 15.67 9.99
N LEU A 4 -6.39 16.66 9.33
CA LEU A 4 -7.08 17.58 8.42
C LEU A 4 -7.61 16.82 7.20
N PRO A 5 -8.89 16.94 6.84
CA PRO A 5 -9.43 16.35 5.61
C PRO A 5 -8.65 16.90 4.40
N GLY A 6 -7.93 16.03 3.69
CA GLY A 6 -7.17 16.38 2.48
C GLY A 6 -5.65 16.47 2.65
N ALA A 7 -5.10 16.23 3.84
CA ALA A 7 -3.66 16.00 3.98
C ALA A 7 -3.30 14.61 3.44
N PRO A 8 -2.26 14.44 2.59
CA PRO A 8 -1.79 13.13 2.19
C PRO A 8 -1.31 12.40 3.44
N LEU A 9 -2.06 11.37 3.82
CA LEU A 9 -1.73 10.51 4.95
C LEU A 9 -0.56 9.62 4.55
N CYS A 10 0.67 10.15 4.62
CA CYS A 10 1.87 9.35 4.60
C CYS A 10 2.01 8.62 5.94
N GLY A 11 1.12 7.67 6.21
CA GLY A 11 1.08 6.84 7.40
C GLY A 11 1.13 5.36 7.05
N CYS A 12 1.58 4.54 7.99
CA CYS A 12 1.37 3.10 7.90
C CYS A 12 -0.13 2.81 7.90
N ILE A 13 -0.56 1.78 7.15
CA ILE A 13 -1.98 1.50 6.95
C ILE A 13 -2.71 1.32 8.28
N GLU A 14 -2.07 0.78 9.32
CA GLU A 14 -2.66 0.55 10.64
C GLU A 14 -2.95 1.82 11.45
N GLN A 15 -2.55 2.99 10.95
CA GLN A 15 -2.83 4.30 11.55
C GLN A 15 -3.72 5.16 10.65
N MET A 16 -4.12 4.65 9.48
CA MET A 16 -4.99 5.38 8.57
C MET A 16 -6.43 5.34 9.09
N PRO A 17 -7.23 6.39 8.86
CA PRO A 17 -8.67 6.34 9.07
C PRO A 17 -9.33 5.40 8.06
N VAL A 18 -10.54 4.96 8.38
CA VAL A 18 -11.37 4.18 7.44
C VAL A 18 -11.82 5.07 6.27
N VAL A 19 -11.49 4.67 5.05
CA VAL A 19 -11.71 5.42 3.80
C VAL A 19 -12.35 4.55 2.72
N THR A 20 -13.02 5.18 1.75
CA THR A 20 -13.61 4.48 0.60
C THR A 20 -12.66 4.29 -0.58
N ASN A 21 -11.60 5.09 -0.65
CA ASN A 21 -10.63 5.06 -1.71
C ASN A 21 -9.25 5.51 -1.20
N ALA A 22 -8.20 4.89 -1.74
CA ALA A 22 -6.81 5.26 -1.48
C ALA A 22 -6.02 5.26 -2.79
N ALA A 23 -5.19 6.29 -3.00
CA ALA A 23 -4.30 6.35 -4.14
C ALA A 23 -3.19 5.30 -4.02
N CYS A 24 -2.96 4.54 -5.08
CA CYS A 24 -1.94 3.50 -5.13
C CYS A 24 -0.73 3.96 -5.94
N THR A 25 0.47 3.89 -5.37
CA THR A 25 1.73 4.10 -6.11
C THR A 25 2.65 2.90 -5.91
N LYS A 26 3.04 2.28 -7.02
CA LYS A 26 4.04 1.20 -7.03
C LYS A 26 5.41 1.74 -7.40
N VAL A 27 6.43 1.14 -6.80
CA VAL A 27 7.84 1.42 -7.09
C VAL A 27 8.39 0.29 -7.95
N GLU A 28 8.95 0.63 -9.11
CA GLU A 28 9.64 -0.31 -9.98
C GLU A 28 11.13 0.05 -9.99
N ALA A 29 11.96 -0.91 -9.57
CA ALA A 29 13.41 -0.76 -9.53
C ALA A 29 14.06 -1.70 -10.53
N THR A 30 14.89 -1.16 -11.42
CA THR A 30 15.73 -1.94 -12.33
C THR A 30 17.11 -2.05 -11.71
N GLN A 31 17.58 -3.28 -11.53
CA GLN A 31 18.89 -3.58 -10.95
C GLN A 31 19.70 -4.51 -11.84
N MET A 32 21.00 -4.24 -11.96
CA MET A 32 21.97 -5.13 -12.58
C MET A 32 22.83 -5.78 -11.49
N VAL A 33 22.96 -7.11 -11.56
CA VAL A 33 23.77 -7.88 -10.62
C VAL A 33 25.01 -8.39 -11.35
N TYR A 34 26.17 -7.95 -10.90
CA TYR A 34 27.47 -8.37 -11.42
C TYR A 34 28.08 -9.40 -10.48
N VAL A 35 28.18 -10.65 -10.93
CA VAL A 35 28.86 -11.72 -10.18
C VAL A 35 30.23 -11.94 -10.81
N THR A 36 31.27 -11.69 -10.03
CA THR A 36 32.67 -11.90 -10.45
C THR A 36 33.28 -13.02 -9.62
N TYR A 37 33.99 -13.93 -10.27
CA TYR A 37 34.78 -14.96 -9.61
C TYR A 37 36.26 -14.55 -9.61
N THR A 38 36.88 -14.55 -8.43
CA THR A 38 38.31 -14.26 -8.27
C THR A 38 39.05 -15.56 -7.99
N ALA A 39 39.76 -16.08 -8.98
CA ALA A 39 40.49 -17.35 -8.87
C ALA A 39 41.62 -17.32 -7.83
N ALA A 40 42.24 -16.15 -7.60
CA ALA A 40 43.34 -16.00 -6.65
C ALA A 40 42.92 -16.21 -5.18
N THR A 41 41.66 -15.91 -4.86
CA THR A 41 41.08 -16.03 -3.50
C THR A 41 39.99 -17.10 -3.44
N THR A 42 39.74 -17.81 -4.55
CA THR A 42 38.64 -18.79 -4.70
C THR A 42 37.30 -18.25 -4.20
N SER A 43 37.03 -16.97 -4.41
CA SER A 43 35.87 -16.26 -3.86
C SER A 43 34.97 -15.71 -4.95
N PHE A 44 33.68 -15.69 -4.69
CA PHE A 44 32.70 -14.95 -5.49
C PHE A 44 32.44 -13.59 -4.85
N SER A 45 32.46 -12.53 -5.65
CA SER A 45 31.99 -11.20 -5.27
C SER A 45 30.79 -10.84 -6.11
N ALA A 46 29.70 -10.41 -5.47
CA ALA A 46 28.53 -9.89 -6.14
C ALA A 46 28.40 -8.39 -5.85
N THR A 47 28.27 -7.60 -6.92
CA THR A 47 27.97 -6.17 -6.84
C THR A 47 26.60 -5.95 -7.45
N VAL A 48 25.77 -5.13 -6.81
CA VAL A 48 24.43 -4.78 -7.30
C VAL A 48 24.43 -3.29 -7.60
N ASP A 49 24.11 -2.94 -8.85
CA ASP A 49 23.89 -1.56 -9.27
C ASP A 49 22.42 -1.33 -9.57
N ILE A 50 21.84 -0.33 -8.92
CA ILE A 50 20.47 0.12 -9.19
C ILE A 50 20.55 1.16 -10.31
N THR A 51 20.00 0.83 -11.47
CA THR A 51 20.11 1.67 -12.66
C THR A 51 19.00 2.70 -12.75
N SER A 52 17.80 2.37 -12.25
CA SER A 52 16.65 3.27 -12.28
C SER A 52 15.63 2.89 -11.21
N ILE A 53 15.00 3.91 -10.63
CA ILE A 53 13.82 3.77 -9.78
C ILE A 53 12.73 4.62 -10.43
N SER A 54 11.58 4.02 -10.72
CA SER A 54 10.40 4.70 -11.24
C SER A 54 9.20 4.46 -10.34
N HIS A 55 8.26 5.41 -10.39
CA HIS A 55 7.00 5.34 -9.67
C HIS A 55 5.88 5.36 -10.69
N SER A 56 4.87 4.52 -10.50
CA SER A 56 3.68 4.48 -11.35
C SER A 56 2.44 4.16 -10.55
N ASP A 57 1.28 4.51 -11.10
CA ASP A 57 -0.01 4.20 -10.53
C ASP A 57 -0.27 2.68 -10.61
N CYS A 58 -0.70 2.08 -9.50
CA CYS A 58 -1.09 0.67 -9.45
C CYS A 58 -2.60 0.44 -9.56
N GLY A 59 -3.39 1.50 -9.71
CA GLY A 59 -4.84 1.45 -9.81
C GLY A 59 -5.49 1.19 -8.46
N ASP A 60 -6.31 0.15 -8.39
CA ASP A 60 -6.98 -0.24 -7.16
C ASP A 60 -5.99 -0.85 -6.17
N LEU A 61 -5.85 -0.20 -5.00
CA LEU A 61 -4.89 -0.60 -3.97
C LEU A 61 -5.19 -2.00 -3.43
N SER A 62 -6.47 -2.36 -3.26
CA SER A 62 -6.87 -3.68 -2.74
C SER A 62 -6.47 -4.78 -3.72
N ALA A 63 -6.77 -4.62 -5.01
CA ALA A 63 -6.43 -5.57 -6.05
C ALA A 63 -4.90 -5.70 -6.25
N TYR A 64 -4.17 -4.59 -6.10
CA TYR A 64 -2.71 -4.63 -6.12
C TYR A 64 -2.14 -5.38 -4.90
N TYR A 65 -2.74 -5.19 -3.72
CA TYR A 65 -2.33 -5.91 -2.51
C TYR A 65 -2.57 -7.42 -2.63
N ASP A 66 -3.66 -7.83 -3.30
CA ASP A 66 -3.92 -9.23 -3.63
C ASP A 66 -2.79 -9.87 -4.46
N SER A 67 -2.24 -9.14 -5.44
CA SER A 67 -1.11 -9.64 -6.22
C SER A 67 0.15 -9.79 -5.36
N LEU A 68 0.40 -8.85 -4.43
CA LEU A 68 1.54 -8.94 -3.51
C LEU A 68 1.43 -10.15 -2.58
N VAL A 69 0.24 -10.49 -2.09
CA VAL A 69 0.01 -11.71 -1.30
C VAL A 69 0.26 -12.96 -2.15
N ALA A 70 -0.25 -13.00 -3.39
CA ALA A 70 -0.02 -14.11 -4.31
C ALA A 70 1.46 -14.29 -4.68
N GLU A 71 2.22 -13.20 -4.78
CA GLU A 71 3.67 -13.19 -5.01
C GLU A 71 4.50 -13.50 -3.76
N GLY A 72 3.86 -13.66 -2.59
CA GLY A 72 4.54 -13.88 -1.30
C GLY A 72 5.31 -12.66 -0.77
N LYS A 73 5.02 -11.47 -1.29
CA LYS A 73 5.61 -10.19 -0.88
C LYS A 73 4.83 -9.50 0.26
N ALA A 74 3.60 -9.94 0.50
CA ALA A 74 2.75 -9.53 1.61
C ALA A 74 2.06 -10.74 2.23
N THR A 75 1.55 -10.58 3.44
CA THR A 75 0.82 -11.62 4.18
C THR A 75 -0.68 -11.38 4.13
N GLU A 76 -1.47 -12.45 4.27
CA GLU A 76 -2.93 -12.32 4.40
C GLU A 76 -3.35 -11.47 5.61
N ARG A 77 -2.52 -11.47 6.68
CA ARG A 77 -2.75 -10.63 7.85
C ARG A 77 -2.68 -9.14 7.50
N GLU A 78 -1.69 -8.74 6.73
CA GLU A 78 -1.55 -7.34 6.33
C GLU A 78 -2.67 -6.94 5.36
N LYS A 79 -3.12 -7.86 4.49
CA LYS A 79 -4.30 -7.62 3.66
C LYS A 79 -5.55 -7.40 4.52
N ALA A 80 -5.77 -8.22 5.55
CA ALA A 80 -6.92 -8.05 6.44
C ALA A 80 -6.91 -6.69 7.16
N LEU A 81 -5.73 -6.18 7.52
CA LEU A 81 -5.59 -4.83 8.09
C LEU A 81 -5.89 -3.73 7.06
N LEU A 82 -5.46 -3.92 5.80
CA LEU A 82 -5.83 -3.03 4.71
C LEU A 82 -7.36 -3.00 4.51
N ASP A 83 -8.01 -4.16 4.46
CA ASP A 83 -9.45 -4.29 4.24
C ASP A 83 -10.29 -3.70 5.40
N GLU A 84 -9.74 -3.64 6.61
CA GLU A 84 -10.38 -2.96 7.75
C GLU A 84 -10.46 -1.44 7.54
N HIS A 85 -9.50 -0.86 6.82
CA HIS A 85 -9.37 0.58 6.65
C HIS A 85 -9.77 1.07 5.25
N LEU A 86 -9.73 0.22 4.23
CA LEU A 86 -10.18 0.52 2.88
C LEU A 86 -11.50 -0.20 2.61
N VAL A 87 -12.63 0.47 2.87
CA VAL A 87 -13.98 -0.09 2.75
C VAL A 87 -14.65 0.32 1.44
N GLY A 88 -15.57 -0.46 0.90
CA GLY A 88 -16.22 -0.11 -0.37
C GLY A 88 -17.15 1.11 -0.30
N SER A 89 -17.80 1.35 0.85
CA SER A 89 -18.64 2.53 1.07
C SER A 89 -18.75 2.86 2.57
N CYS A 90 -18.66 4.16 2.90
CA CYS A 90 -18.86 4.67 4.25
C CYS A 90 -20.31 5.09 4.52
N ASP A 91 -21.20 4.95 3.55
CA ASP A 91 -22.57 5.48 3.55
C ASP A 91 -23.41 5.00 4.73
N ALA A 92 -23.35 3.70 5.04
CA ALA A 92 -24.08 3.12 6.17
C ALA A 92 -23.56 3.64 7.53
N ALA A 93 -22.24 3.82 7.65
CA ALA A 93 -21.63 4.38 8.86
C ALA A 93 -21.97 5.86 9.03
N ILE A 94 -21.97 6.62 7.93
CA ILE A 94 -22.36 8.03 7.91
C ILE A 94 -23.86 8.17 8.24
N GLY A 95 -24.72 7.34 7.63
CA GLY A 95 -26.15 7.33 7.88
C GLY A 95 -26.48 7.04 9.35
N SER A 96 -25.91 5.99 9.92
CA SER A 96 -26.12 5.66 11.35
C SER A 96 -25.59 6.75 12.29
N PHE A 97 -24.45 7.36 11.98
CA PHE A 97 -23.93 8.49 12.75
C PHE A 97 -24.88 9.70 12.67
N LEU A 98 -25.34 10.07 11.48
CA LEU A 98 -26.25 11.20 11.28
C LEU A 98 -27.62 10.96 11.92
N GLU A 99 -28.15 9.74 11.83
CA GLU A 99 -29.39 9.33 12.50
C GLU A 99 -29.27 9.43 14.03
N SER A 100 -28.13 9.03 14.59
CA SER A 100 -27.86 9.21 16.04
C SER A 100 -27.85 10.68 16.48
N LYS A 101 -27.66 11.60 15.53
CA LYS A 101 -27.71 13.06 15.74
C LYS A 101 -29.05 13.67 15.31
N GLY A 102 -30.01 12.86 14.87
CA GLY A 102 -31.35 13.30 14.46
C GLY A 102 -31.44 13.81 13.01
N PHE A 103 -30.43 13.56 12.18
CA PHE A 103 -30.42 13.92 10.76
C PHE A 103 -30.72 12.69 9.89
N GLN A 104 -31.40 12.89 8.77
CA GLN A 104 -31.60 11.86 7.76
C GLN A 104 -30.53 11.98 6.69
N TRP A 105 -29.90 10.86 6.36
CA TRP A 105 -28.93 10.78 5.28
C TRP A 105 -29.58 10.18 4.03
N THR A 106 -29.43 10.87 2.90
CA THR A 106 -29.78 10.37 1.57
C THR A 106 -28.51 10.39 0.73
N ALA A 107 -28.13 9.21 0.24
CA ALA A 107 -26.99 8.95 -0.64
C ALA A 107 -27.03 9.80 -1.92
#